data_AF-A0A6P7JEG0-F1
#
_entry.id   AF-A0A6P7JEG0-F1
#
_cell.length_a   1.000
_cell.length_b   1.000
_cell.length_c   1.000
_cell.angle_alpha   90.00
_cell.angle_beta   90.00
_cell.angle_gamma   90.00
#
_symmetry.space_group_name_H-M   'P 1'
#
loop_
_entity.id
_entity.type
_entity.pdbx_description
1 polymer ?
#
loop_
_entity_poly.entity_id
_entity_poly.type
_entity_poly.pdbx_seq_one_letter_code
_entity_poly.pdbx_strand_id
1 'polypeptide(L)'
;MLVQVKYCEEKKYVKLNEVEGHFNFGQFSEKVIERFCLPPDVQLTFKDATGTEVDAEIFSDLLGQGNVVLTVFSNDEFSDCSRSSASDLSFSSSGSTIIMDEVPRKKLRIEDLRSMSAKQLIEDVLRSKSGGEEVLQEYQTTETLTDATRRQMVNILVAHMIDNHGHLPTKAVREDYAKGIVMLFPSLRDPYSNKGYEHFYDAASNTGYISWRLKTVQRKIRRGYAMSPNTSTDISPRGPNFQRTVNVERQLDGSACQEAISLLNHTTDKSLIFQKMRETFHYRQKLVNDPGRSDNILSTFPRFLDTKGLVDQDFTLLFDEETSARLLQKWDVFFKPNVIKEAKQLTSTPELRRLVQSAESPIGRDFDEATTYDQDMASLLLLLHLLPPSPGTQVSKNQCV
;
A
#
# COMPACT_ATOMS: atom_id res chain seq x y z
N MET A 1 34.19 -10.39 6.12
CA MET A 1 34.45 -9.81 4.79
C MET A 1 33.57 -8.59 4.55
N LEU A 2 34.04 -7.58 3.79
CA LEU A 2 33.22 -6.47 3.32
C LEU A 2 32.90 -6.68 1.84
N VAL A 3 31.62 -6.67 1.49
CA VAL A 3 31.15 -6.82 0.10
C VAL A 3 30.56 -5.49 -0.33
N GLN A 4 30.95 -5.01 -1.51
CA GLN A 4 30.34 -3.80 -2.07
C GLN A 4 29.03 -4.21 -2.73
N VAL A 5 27.95 -3.58 -2.31
CA VAL A 5 26.61 -3.83 -2.82
C VAL A 5 26.09 -2.57 -3.48
N LYS A 6 25.58 -2.69 -4.71
CA LYS A 6 24.95 -1.62 -5.46
C LYS A 6 23.46 -1.89 -5.58
N TYR A 7 22.65 -0.95 -5.16
CA TYR A 7 21.21 -0.94 -5.42
C TYR A 7 20.86 0.43 -5.98
N CYS A 8 20.25 0.47 -7.17
CA CYS A 8 20.01 1.72 -7.89
C CYS A 8 21.31 2.53 -8.10
N GLU A 9 21.37 3.78 -7.64
CA GLU A 9 22.55 4.64 -7.67
C GLU A 9 23.38 4.58 -6.38
N GLU A 10 22.89 3.92 -5.33
CA GLU A 10 23.59 3.82 -4.05
C GLU A 10 24.55 2.63 -4.02
N LYS A 11 25.74 2.86 -3.47
CA LYS A 11 26.73 1.81 -3.16
C LYS A 11 27.01 1.80 -1.66
N LYS A 12 26.84 0.66 -1.01
CA LYS A 12 27.13 0.47 0.41
C LYS A 12 27.98 -0.77 0.61
N TYR A 13 28.80 -0.77 1.65
CA TYR A 13 29.49 -1.98 2.08
C TYR A 13 28.63 -2.75 3.08
N VAL A 14 28.46 -4.05 2.83
CA VAL A 14 27.80 -4.98 3.73
C VAL A 14 28.85 -5.85 4.41
N LYS A 15 28.85 -5.87 5.74
CA LYS A 15 29.77 -6.67 6.54
C LYS A 15 29.19 -8.06 6.76
N LEU A 16 29.90 -9.07 6.26
CA LEU A 16 29.60 -10.48 6.47
C LEU A 16 30.58 -11.10 7.46
N ASN A 17 30.05 -11.97 8.30
CA ASN A 17 30.83 -12.83 9.18
C ASN A 17 30.98 -14.16 8.46
N GLU A 18 32.19 -14.71 8.47
CA GLU A 18 32.46 -16.04 7.97
C GLU A 18 32.15 -17.03 9.09
N VAL A 19 31.40 -18.08 8.78
CA VAL A 19 31.09 -19.16 9.73
C VAL A 19 31.50 -20.46 9.04
N GLU A 20 32.46 -21.18 9.63
CA GLU A 20 32.96 -22.46 9.11
C GLU A 20 33.48 -22.44 7.66
N GLY A 21 34.11 -21.33 7.22
CA GLY A 21 34.67 -21.22 5.88
C GLY A 21 33.67 -20.83 4.79
N HIS A 22 32.41 -20.58 5.16
CA HIS A 22 31.34 -20.23 4.23
C HIS A 22 30.64 -18.92 4.60
N PHE A 23 30.14 -18.23 3.57
CA PHE A 23 29.30 -17.04 3.73
C PHE A 23 27.83 -17.39 3.52
N ASN A 24 26.98 -17.05 4.49
CA ASN A 24 25.56 -17.34 4.42
C ASN A 24 24.82 -16.34 3.52
N PHE A 25 24.25 -16.83 2.41
CA PHE A 25 23.52 -16.03 1.43
C PHE A 25 22.22 -15.43 1.98
N GLY A 26 21.51 -16.15 2.86
CA GLY A 26 20.29 -15.65 3.51
C GLY A 26 20.58 -14.47 4.44
N GLN A 27 21.59 -14.61 5.30
CA GLN A 27 22.05 -13.53 6.17
C GLN A 27 22.56 -12.31 5.38
N PHE A 28 23.21 -12.55 4.23
CA PHE A 28 23.60 -11.47 3.34
C PHE A 28 22.38 -10.73 2.79
N SER A 29 21.36 -11.46 2.34
CA SER A 29 20.12 -10.88 1.82
C SER A 29 19.41 -10.03 2.87
N GLU A 30 19.26 -10.53 4.10
CA GLU A 30 18.68 -9.76 5.22
C GLU A 30 19.44 -8.47 5.50
N LYS A 31 20.78 -8.51 5.52
CA LYS A 31 21.60 -7.32 5.74
C LYS A 31 21.51 -6.31 4.60
N VAL A 32 21.31 -6.77 3.37
CA VAL A 32 21.07 -5.90 2.22
C VAL A 32 19.71 -5.22 2.35
N ILE A 33 18.67 -5.97 2.73
CA ILE A 33 17.33 -5.43 3.00
C ILE A 33 17.41 -4.35 4.09
N GLU A 34 18.06 -4.62 5.21
CA GLU A 34 18.24 -3.67 6.30
C GLU A 34 19.03 -2.42 5.85
N ARG A 35 20.14 -2.60 5.11
CA ARG A 35 21.02 -1.49 4.71
C ARG A 35 20.47 -0.58 3.62
N PHE A 36 19.59 -1.10 2.77
CA PHE A 36 18.93 -0.34 1.72
C PHE A 36 17.47 -0.03 2.05
N CYS A 37 17.02 -0.33 3.28
CA CYS A 37 15.66 -0.10 3.76
C CYS A 37 14.59 -0.70 2.82
N LEU A 38 14.85 -1.91 2.32
CA LEU A 38 13.94 -2.61 1.41
C LEU A 38 12.84 -3.34 2.23
N PRO A 39 11.68 -3.66 1.62
CA PRO A 39 10.65 -4.46 2.28
C PRO A 39 11.19 -5.84 2.72
N PRO A 40 10.79 -6.37 3.89
CA PRO A 40 11.33 -7.64 4.42
C PRO A 40 11.00 -8.87 3.56
N ASP A 41 9.90 -8.85 2.81
CA ASP A 41 9.46 -9.95 1.95
C ASP A 41 9.93 -9.80 0.49
N VAL A 42 10.82 -8.83 0.22
CA VAL A 42 11.28 -8.55 -1.13
C VAL A 42 12.15 -9.70 -1.66
N GLN A 43 11.79 -10.24 -2.82
CA GLN A 43 12.67 -11.18 -3.52
C GLN A 43 13.82 -10.41 -4.16
N LEU A 44 15.02 -10.57 -3.59
CA LEU A 44 16.25 -10.01 -4.12
C LEU A 44 16.92 -10.99 -5.07
N THR A 45 17.26 -10.49 -6.25
CA THR A 45 18.18 -11.14 -7.19
C THR A 45 19.51 -10.41 -7.15
N PHE A 46 20.60 -11.13 -6.96
CA PHE A 46 21.95 -10.57 -6.94
C PHE A 46 22.65 -10.89 -8.25
N LYS A 47 23.36 -9.92 -8.82
CA LYS A 47 24.19 -10.11 -10.01
C LYS A 47 25.60 -9.60 -9.78
N ASP A 48 26.58 -10.25 -10.39
CA ASP A 48 27.97 -9.80 -10.36
C ASP A 48 28.19 -8.56 -11.25
N ALA A 49 29.45 -8.15 -11.40
CA ALA A 49 29.82 -7.03 -12.29
C ALA A 49 29.58 -7.31 -13.78
N THR A 50 29.48 -8.59 -14.19
CA THR A 50 29.20 -9.00 -15.57
C THR A 50 27.70 -9.08 -15.88
N GLY A 51 26.85 -8.99 -14.85
CA GLY A 51 25.40 -9.14 -14.97
C GLY A 51 24.93 -10.59 -14.88
N THR A 52 25.80 -11.49 -14.43
CA THR A 52 25.51 -12.90 -14.16
C THR A 52 24.87 -13.03 -12.78
N GLU A 53 23.79 -13.81 -12.69
CA GLU A 53 23.07 -14.06 -11.44
C GLU A 53 23.91 -14.86 -10.44
N VAL A 54 23.89 -14.42 -9.19
CA VAL A 54 24.61 -15.03 -8.06
C VAL A 54 23.59 -15.63 -7.12
N ASP A 55 23.51 -16.96 -7.13
CA ASP A 55 22.66 -17.75 -6.24
C ASP A 55 23.41 -18.18 -4.97
N ALA A 56 22.70 -18.88 -4.09
CA ALA A 56 23.24 -19.35 -2.81
C ALA A 56 24.36 -20.39 -2.97
N GLU A 57 24.39 -21.15 -4.08
CA GLU A 57 25.37 -22.23 -4.29
C GLU A 57 26.74 -21.65 -4.65
N ILE A 58 26.77 -20.62 -5.51
CA ILE A 58 28.03 -20.00 -5.96
C ILE A 58 28.48 -18.80 -5.12
N PHE A 59 27.63 -18.29 -4.23
CA PHE A 59 27.89 -17.07 -3.45
C PHE A 59 29.17 -17.14 -2.61
N SER A 60 29.37 -18.25 -1.89
CA SER A 60 30.53 -18.41 -1.01
C SER A 60 31.83 -18.48 -1.81
N ASP A 61 31.82 -19.20 -2.94
CA ASP A 61 32.98 -19.38 -3.82
C ASP A 61 33.36 -18.07 -4.51
N LEU A 62 32.36 -17.30 -4.94
CA LEU A 62 32.55 -15.99 -5.55
C LEU A 62 33.22 -15.01 -4.57
N LEU A 63 32.78 -15.00 -3.31
CA LEU A 63 33.40 -14.17 -2.27
C LEU A 63 34.84 -14.62 -1.94
N GLY A 64 35.13 -15.92 -2.03
CA GLY A 64 36.48 -16.46 -1.87
C GLY A 64 37.49 -15.98 -2.92
N GLN A 65 37.03 -15.50 -4.08
CA GLN A 65 37.88 -14.99 -5.17
C GLN A 65 38.33 -13.53 -4.97
N GLY A 66 37.73 -12.81 -4.01
CA GLY A 66 38.10 -11.44 -3.63
C GLY A 66 37.37 -10.33 -4.41
N ASN A 67 37.32 -9.12 -3.82
CA ASN A 67 36.72 -7.87 -4.35
C ASN A 67 35.48 -8.03 -5.24
N VAL A 68 34.41 -8.56 -4.66
CA VAL A 68 33.13 -8.75 -5.35
C VAL A 68 32.24 -7.52 -5.19
N VAL A 69 31.69 -7.05 -6.32
CA VAL A 69 30.63 -6.04 -6.37
C VAL A 69 29.34 -6.72 -6.81
N LEU A 70 28.33 -6.72 -5.95
CA LEU A 70 27.03 -7.31 -6.25
C LEU A 70 26.00 -6.21 -6.51
N THR A 71 25.28 -6.34 -7.61
CA THR A 71 24.15 -5.48 -7.97
C THR A 71 22.85 -6.16 -7.58
N VAL A 72 22.01 -5.46 -6.83
CA VAL A 72 20.77 -5.98 -6.27
C VAL A 72 19.60 -5.56 -7.16
N PHE A 73 18.71 -6.51 -7.45
CA PHE A 73 17.45 -6.28 -8.16
C PHE A 73 16.30 -6.80 -7.29
N SER A 74 15.26 -5.99 -7.11
CA SER A 74 14.03 -6.40 -6.43
C SER A 74 13.02 -6.88 -7.48
N ASN A 75 12.44 -8.07 -7.29
CA ASN A 75 11.37 -8.57 -8.16
C ASN A 75 10.02 -7.84 -7.96
N ASP A 76 9.90 -7.01 -6.92
CA ASP A 76 8.89 -5.96 -6.84
C ASP A 76 9.47 -4.68 -7.47
N GLU A 77 9.22 -4.47 -8.76
CA GLU A 77 9.67 -3.26 -9.47
C GLU A 77 8.87 -2.02 -9.02
N PHE A 78 9.30 -1.44 -7.89
CA PHE A 78 9.49 0.00 -7.77
C PHE A 78 11.00 0.25 -7.68
N SER A 79 11.62 0.47 -8.83
CA SER A 79 12.92 1.11 -8.90
C SER A 79 12.85 2.27 -9.88
N ASP A 80 12.41 3.41 -9.38
CA ASP A 80 12.75 4.72 -9.92
C ASP A 80 14.25 4.96 -9.67
N CYS A 81 15.09 4.51 -10.59
CA CYS A 81 16.42 5.06 -10.75
C CYS A 81 16.82 4.97 -12.22
N SER A 82 16.30 5.92 -12.99
CA SER A 82 16.93 6.41 -14.20
C SER A 82 16.36 7.79 -14.52
N ARG A 83 17.18 8.83 -14.34
CA ARG A 83 17.69 9.67 -15.45
C ARG A 83 18.15 11.04 -14.93
N SER A 84 19.45 11.29 -15.00
CA SER A 84 20.03 12.17 -16.04
C SER A 84 21.52 12.41 -15.81
N SER A 85 22.34 12.03 -16.80
CA SER A 85 23.55 12.76 -17.16
C SER A 85 23.78 12.57 -18.65
N ALA A 86 23.18 13.46 -19.44
CA ALA A 86 23.76 13.97 -20.68
C ALA A 86 24.62 15.18 -20.26
N SER A 87 25.78 15.52 -20.78
CA SER A 87 26.48 15.24 -22.04
C SER A 87 28.00 15.30 -21.69
N ASP A 88 28.93 14.80 -22.49
CA ASP A 88 29.47 15.56 -23.61
C ASP A 88 30.22 14.67 -24.60
N LEU A 89 29.89 14.89 -25.87
CA LEU A 89 30.68 14.48 -27.02
C LEU A 89 31.88 15.42 -27.12
N SER A 90 33.09 14.87 -27.11
CA SER A 90 34.22 15.50 -27.77
C SER A 90 34.78 14.55 -28.84
N PHE A 91 34.67 15.02 -30.08
CA PHE A 91 35.39 14.51 -31.23
C PHE A 91 36.90 14.67 -31.02
N SER A 92 37.71 13.65 -31.35
CA SER A 92 38.68 13.74 -32.45
C SER A 92 39.70 12.57 -32.44
N SER A 93 40.01 12.13 -33.66
CA SER A 93 41.27 11.52 -34.14
C SER A 93 41.41 10.00 -34.22
N SER A 94 41.09 9.52 -35.43
CA SER A 94 41.93 8.72 -36.36
C SER A 94 42.51 7.35 -35.97
N GLY A 95 42.21 6.36 -36.83
CA GLY A 95 43.09 5.23 -37.13
C GLY A 95 42.37 3.97 -37.60
N SER A 96 42.54 3.61 -38.88
CA SER A 96 42.30 2.31 -39.58
C SER A 96 42.17 1.05 -38.68
N THR A 97 41.41 0.00 -38.99
CA THR A 97 41.41 -0.83 -40.24
C THR A 97 40.29 -1.90 -40.16
N ILE A 98 39.56 -2.11 -41.26
CA ILE A 98 38.90 -3.32 -41.81
C ILE A 98 38.62 -4.54 -40.87
N ILE A 99 37.36 -5.04 -40.83
CA ILE A 99 36.90 -6.42 -41.18
C ILE A 99 35.55 -6.79 -40.50
N MET A 100 34.59 -7.13 -41.39
CA MET A 100 33.42 -8.02 -41.32
C MET A 100 32.11 -7.62 -40.61
N ASP A 101 31.12 -7.50 -41.50
CA ASP A 101 29.68 -7.74 -41.39
C ASP A 101 29.28 -8.82 -40.38
N GLU A 102 28.53 -8.43 -39.33
CA GLU A 102 27.58 -9.33 -38.70
C GLU A 102 26.39 -8.53 -38.12
N VAL A 103 25.23 -8.79 -38.71
CA VAL A 103 23.93 -8.18 -38.36
C VAL A 103 23.43 -8.71 -37.00
N PRO A 104 23.05 -7.87 -36.02
CA PRO A 104 22.35 -8.35 -34.83
C PRO A 104 20.82 -8.38 -35.05
N ARG A 105 20.33 -9.39 -35.75
CA ARG A 105 18.89 -9.60 -36.08
C ARG A 105 18.07 -10.36 -35.02
N LYS A 106 18.50 -10.43 -33.75
CA LYS A 106 17.84 -11.27 -32.72
C LYS A 106 17.06 -10.55 -31.62
N LYS A 107 17.22 -9.23 -31.43
CA LYS A 107 16.40 -8.46 -30.46
C LYS A 107 15.07 -7.93 -31.04
N LEU A 108 14.88 -8.03 -32.35
CA LEU A 108 13.74 -7.44 -33.07
C LEU A 108 12.44 -8.28 -33.05
N ARG A 109 12.43 -9.50 -32.49
CA ARG A 109 11.27 -10.43 -32.65
C ARG A 109 10.30 -10.47 -31.47
N ILE A 110 10.75 -10.31 -30.22
CA ILE A 110 9.88 -10.58 -29.06
C ILE A 110 8.99 -9.37 -28.72
N GLU A 111 9.52 -8.15 -28.77
CA GLU A 111 8.73 -6.93 -28.57
C GLU A 111 7.72 -6.73 -29.72
N ASP A 112 8.11 -6.97 -30.97
CA ASP A 112 7.18 -6.89 -32.11
C ASP A 112 6.03 -7.90 -32.01
N LEU A 113 6.28 -9.13 -31.55
CA LEU A 113 5.23 -10.14 -31.36
C LEU A 113 4.23 -9.74 -30.26
N ARG A 114 4.71 -9.26 -29.10
CA ARG A 114 3.83 -8.77 -28.03
C ARG A 114 3.06 -7.51 -28.46
N SER A 115 3.72 -6.64 -29.21
CA SER A 115 3.13 -5.42 -29.75
C SER A 115 2.02 -5.73 -30.76
N MET A 116 2.23 -6.69 -31.68
CA MET A 116 1.18 -7.14 -32.59
C MET A 116 0.01 -7.81 -31.84
N SER A 117 0.30 -8.57 -30.78
CA SER A 117 -0.74 -9.14 -29.91
C SER A 117 -1.60 -8.07 -29.22
N ALA A 118 -0.99 -6.98 -28.75
CA ALA A 118 -1.70 -5.88 -28.09
C ALA A 118 -2.60 -5.11 -29.07
N LYS A 119 -2.11 -4.85 -30.29
CA LYS A 119 -2.94 -4.22 -31.34
C LYS A 119 -4.16 -5.08 -31.68
N GLN A 120 -3.94 -6.38 -31.92
CA GLN A 120 -5.02 -7.30 -32.28
C GLN A 120 -6.08 -7.38 -31.17
N LEU A 121 -5.65 -7.44 -29.91
CA LEU A 121 -6.55 -7.40 -28.76
C LEU A 121 -7.48 -6.19 -28.80
N ILE A 122 -6.94 -4.98 -29.00
CA ILE A 122 -7.75 -3.75 -29.02
C ILE A 122 -8.72 -3.75 -30.21
N GLU A 123 -8.27 -4.21 -31.38
CA GLU A 123 -9.13 -4.33 -32.55
C GLU A 123 -10.30 -5.30 -32.31
N ASP A 124 -10.02 -6.50 -31.80
CA ASP A 124 -11.04 -7.53 -31.51
C ASP A 124 -12.06 -7.04 -30.47
N VAL A 125 -11.61 -6.30 -29.45
CA VAL A 125 -12.48 -5.73 -28.41
C VAL A 125 -13.41 -4.66 -29.00
N LEU A 126 -12.91 -3.82 -29.90
CA LEU A 126 -13.73 -2.78 -30.54
C LEU A 126 -14.75 -3.39 -31.52
N ARG A 127 -14.38 -4.45 -32.24
CA ARG A 127 -15.32 -5.14 -33.15
C ARG A 127 -16.42 -5.89 -32.42
N SER A 128 -16.12 -6.42 -31.22
CA SER A 128 -17.06 -7.25 -30.47
C SER A 128 -18.05 -6.48 -29.59
N LYS A 129 -17.78 -5.20 -29.25
CA LYS A 129 -18.58 -4.41 -28.31
C LYS A 129 -19.35 -3.28 -29.01
N SER A 130 -20.56 -3.00 -28.52
CA SER A 130 -21.41 -1.93 -29.04
C SER A 130 -20.71 -0.57 -29.02
N GLY A 131 -20.71 0.13 -30.16
CA GLY A 131 -20.08 1.44 -30.31
C GLY A 131 -18.59 1.40 -30.65
N GLY A 132 -17.95 0.22 -30.75
CA GLY A 132 -16.56 0.14 -31.20
C GLY A 132 -16.38 0.23 -32.71
N GLU A 133 -17.35 -0.23 -33.52
CA GLU A 133 -17.34 -0.04 -34.98
C GLU A 133 -17.41 1.44 -35.38
N GLU A 134 -18.14 2.27 -34.62
CA GLU A 134 -18.17 3.73 -34.82
C GLU A 134 -16.78 4.35 -34.62
N VAL A 135 -16.03 3.90 -33.60
CA VAL A 135 -14.65 4.34 -33.36
C VAL A 135 -13.75 3.98 -34.54
N LEU A 136 -13.86 2.75 -35.03
CA LEU A 136 -13.05 2.27 -36.16
C LEU A 136 -13.38 3.03 -37.45
N GLN A 137 -14.66 3.27 -37.72
CA GLN A 137 -15.11 3.96 -38.92
C GLN A 137 -14.74 5.45 -38.92
N GLU A 138 -14.88 6.14 -37.79
CA GLU A 138 -14.49 7.56 -37.66
C GLU A 138 -12.99 7.73 -37.90
N TYR A 139 -12.18 6.85 -37.33
CA TYR A 139 -10.74 6.87 -37.54
C TYR A 139 -10.35 6.56 -38.99
N GLN A 140 -11.00 5.59 -39.63
CA GLN A 140 -10.76 5.28 -41.05
C GLN A 140 -11.10 6.46 -41.98
N THR A 141 -12.08 7.28 -41.60
CA THR A 141 -12.54 8.41 -42.41
C THR A 141 -11.73 9.68 -42.17
N THR A 142 -11.36 9.96 -40.92
CA THR A 142 -10.79 11.25 -40.50
C THR A 142 -9.33 11.17 -40.06
N GLU A 143 -8.77 9.96 -39.94
CA GLU A 143 -7.45 9.68 -39.35
C GLU A 143 -7.27 10.26 -37.94
N THR A 144 -8.35 10.56 -37.22
CA THR A 144 -8.34 11.03 -35.84
C THR A 144 -9.62 10.61 -35.13
N LEU A 145 -9.76 10.96 -33.85
CA LEU A 145 -10.99 10.77 -33.08
C LEU A 145 -11.42 12.07 -32.41
N THR A 146 -12.72 12.36 -32.47
CA THR A 146 -13.37 13.36 -31.65
C THR A 146 -13.28 12.99 -30.17
N ASP A 147 -13.42 13.99 -29.29
CA ASP A 147 -13.38 13.78 -27.85
C ASP A 147 -14.50 12.82 -27.36
N ALA A 148 -15.68 12.86 -27.99
CA ALA A 148 -16.77 11.94 -27.68
C ALA A 148 -16.39 10.48 -28.01
N THR A 149 -15.92 10.24 -29.24
CA THR A 149 -15.56 8.90 -29.72
C THR A 149 -14.32 8.35 -29.03
N ARG A 150 -13.34 9.21 -28.69
CA ARG A 150 -12.19 8.83 -27.87
C ARG A 150 -12.62 8.38 -26.47
N ARG A 151 -13.58 9.06 -25.83
CA ARG A 151 -14.13 8.64 -24.53
C ARG A 151 -14.89 7.32 -24.65
N GLN A 152 -15.65 7.13 -25.72
CA GLN A 152 -16.37 5.89 -26.00
C GLN A 152 -15.41 4.70 -26.15
N MET A 153 -14.34 4.87 -26.95
CA MET A 153 -13.26 3.89 -27.07
C MET A 153 -12.67 3.53 -25.70
N VAL A 154 -12.25 4.53 -24.90
CA VAL A 154 -11.66 4.27 -23.57
C VAL A 154 -12.66 3.56 -22.65
N ASN A 155 -13.95 3.90 -22.71
CA ASN A 155 -14.98 3.23 -21.92
C ASN A 155 -15.15 1.75 -22.28
N ILE A 156 -15.17 1.42 -23.57
CA ILE A 156 -15.27 0.05 -24.07
C ILE A 156 -14.06 -0.77 -23.60
N LEU A 157 -12.86 -0.22 -23.79
CA LEU A 157 -11.61 -0.90 -23.45
C LEU A 157 -11.46 -1.11 -21.95
N VAL A 158 -11.83 -0.13 -21.13
CA VAL A 158 -11.80 -0.27 -19.66
C VAL A 158 -12.86 -1.25 -19.17
N ALA A 159 -14.04 -1.30 -19.78
CA ALA A 159 -15.04 -2.31 -19.43
C ALA A 159 -14.51 -3.73 -19.70
N HIS A 160 -13.95 -3.96 -20.89
CA HIS A 160 -13.31 -5.24 -21.22
C HIS A 160 -12.14 -5.57 -20.28
N MET A 161 -11.33 -4.58 -19.92
CA MET A 161 -10.23 -4.75 -18.98
C MET A 161 -10.73 -5.20 -17.59
N ILE A 162 -11.85 -4.65 -17.12
CA ILE A 162 -12.47 -5.04 -15.84
C ILE A 162 -13.08 -6.45 -15.94
N ASP A 163 -13.76 -6.76 -17.04
CA ASP A 163 -14.39 -8.07 -17.25
C ASP A 163 -13.34 -9.21 -17.21
N ASN A 164 -12.14 -9.00 -17.76
CA ASN A 164 -11.12 -10.04 -17.88
C ASN A 164 -10.06 -10.04 -16.77
N HIS A 165 -9.72 -8.87 -16.21
CA HIS A 165 -8.64 -8.73 -15.22
C HIS A 165 -9.15 -8.27 -13.85
N GLY A 166 -10.46 -8.19 -13.68
CA GLY A 166 -11.11 -7.73 -12.44
C GLY A 166 -10.98 -6.22 -12.22
N HIS A 167 -11.45 -5.77 -11.06
CA HIS A 167 -11.50 -4.34 -10.74
C HIS A 167 -10.13 -3.69 -10.52
N LEU A 168 -9.05 -4.46 -10.34
CA LEU A 168 -7.69 -3.96 -10.14
C LEU A 168 -6.71 -4.53 -11.19
N PRO A 169 -6.82 -4.11 -12.47
CA PRO A 169 -5.88 -4.55 -13.50
C PRO A 169 -4.44 -4.16 -13.15
N THR A 170 -3.47 -5.03 -13.39
CA THR A 170 -2.05 -4.78 -13.10
C THR A 170 -1.49 -3.64 -13.98
N LYS A 171 -0.34 -3.07 -13.58
CA LYS A 171 0.32 -2.01 -14.38
C LYS A 171 0.65 -2.48 -15.80
N ALA A 172 1.14 -3.72 -15.93
CA ALA A 172 1.47 -4.34 -17.23
C ALA A 172 0.25 -4.41 -18.15
N VAL A 173 -0.91 -4.87 -17.64
CA VAL A 173 -2.16 -4.92 -18.42
C VAL A 173 -2.58 -3.52 -18.86
N ARG A 174 -2.50 -2.51 -17.99
CA ARG A 174 -2.85 -1.13 -18.37
C ARG A 174 -1.90 -0.55 -19.43
N GLU A 175 -0.61 -0.85 -19.33
CA GLU A 175 0.37 -0.50 -20.36
C GLU A 175 0.09 -1.19 -21.69
N ASP A 176 -0.21 -2.49 -21.68
CA ASP A 176 -0.48 -3.25 -22.91
C ASP A 176 -1.70 -2.70 -23.65
N TYR A 177 -2.75 -2.29 -22.92
CA TYR A 177 -3.90 -1.64 -23.55
C TYR A 177 -3.54 -0.27 -24.11
N ALA A 178 -2.77 0.54 -23.39
CA ALA A 178 -2.33 1.86 -23.88
C ALA A 178 -1.44 1.75 -25.13
N LYS A 179 -0.52 0.78 -25.15
CA LYS A 179 0.32 0.44 -26.32
C LYS A 179 -0.56 -0.02 -27.48
N GLY A 180 -1.50 -0.93 -27.24
CA GLY A 180 -2.42 -1.41 -28.27
C GLY A 180 -3.24 -0.28 -28.91
N ILE A 181 -3.68 0.71 -28.12
CA ILE A 181 -4.41 1.89 -28.64
C ILE A 181 -3.55 2.68 -29.61
N VAL A 182 -2.33 3.07 -29.25
CA VAL A 182 -1.47 3.88 -30.14
C VAL A 182 -0.95 3.10 -31.34
N MET A 183 -0.92 1.77 -31.25
CA MET A 183 -0.60 0.91 -32.38
C MET A 183 -1.76 0.74 -33.37
N LEU A 184 -2.99 0.72 -32.88
CA LEU A 184 -4.19 0.68 -33.71
C LEU A 184 -4.51 2.06 -34.29
N PHE A 185 -4.26 3.12 -33.52
CA PHE A 185 -4.53 4.50 -33.86
C PHE A 185 -3.26 5.37 -33.77
N PRO A 186 -2.31 5.25 -34.72
CA PRO A 186 -1.03 5.96 -34.68
C PRO A 186 -1.12 7.48 -34.51
N SER A 187 -2.16 8.14 -35.04
CA SER A 187 -2.32 9.60 -34.91
C SER A 187 -2.71 10.06 -33.52
N LEU A 188 -3.15 9.14 -32.64
CA LEU A 188 -3.44 9.43 -31.23
C LEU A 188 -2.20 9.34 -30.34
N ARG A 189 -1.04 8.98 -30.91
CA ARG A 189 0.23 8.94 -30.20
C ARG A 189 0.65 10.35 -29.81
N ASP A 190 1.09 10.54 -28.57
CA ASP A 190 1.64 11.81 -28.12
C ASP A 190 3.04 12.05 -28.72
N PRO A 191 3.24 13.09 -29.55
CA PRO A 191 4.56 13.43 -30.05
C PRO A 191 5.50 14.00 -28.97
N TYR A 192 4.97 14.47 -27.83
CA TYR A 192 5.76 15.09 -26.76
C TYR A 192 6.14 14.11 -25.65
N SER A 193 5.64 12.88 -25.70
CA SER A 193 5.90 11.87 -24.69
C SER A 193 6.90 10.83 -25.17
N ASN A 194 7.67 10.26 -24.23
CA ASN A 194 8.80 9.38 -24.52
C ASN A 194 8.37 8.11 -25.26
N LYS A 195 7.29 7.45 -24.81
CA LYS A 195 6.76 6.23 -25.43
C LYS A 195 5.58 6.53 -26.36
N GLY A 196 4.89 7.65 -26.15
CA GLY A 196 3.78 8.17 -26.93
C GLY A 196 2.40 7.63 -26.54
N TYR A 197 2.30 6.74 -25.56
CA TYR A 197 1.03 6.19 -25.05
C TYR A 197 0.65 6.72 -23.66
N GLU A 198 1.49 7.56 -23.06
CA GLU A 198 1.39 7.97 -21.66
C GLU A 198 0.11 8.75 -21.34
N HIS A 199 -0.48 9.49 -22.31
CA HIS A 199 -1.80 10.12 -22.10
C HIS A 199 -2.93 9.10 -21.88
N PHE A 200 -2.81 7.88 -22.39
CA PHE A 200 -3.76 6.81 -22.11
C PHE A 200 -3.41 6.12 -20.79
N TYR A 201 -2.13 5.79 -20.58
CA TYR A 201 -1.63 5.28 -19.31
C TYR A 201 -0.14 5.58 -19.14
N ASP A 202 0.20 6.35 -18.10
CA ASP A 202 1.57 6.51 -17.65
C ASP A 202 1.81 5.63 -16.42
N ALA A 203 2.73 4.67 -16.54
CA ALA A 203 3.09 3.76 -15.46
C ALA A 203 3.87 4.44 -14.33
N ALA A 204 4.62 5.52 -14.62
CA ALA A 204 5.41 6.24 -13.62
C ALA A 204 4.49 7.04 -12.70
N SER A 205 3.61 7.87 -13.25
CA SER A 205 2.67 8.68 -12.46
C SER A 205 1.34 7.99 -12.13
N ASN A 206 1.05 6.82 -12.71
CA ASN A 206 -0.24 6.11 -12.61
C ASN A 206 -1.43 7.02 -12.98
N THR A 207 -1.24 7.80 -14.05
CA THR A 207 -2.22 8.75 -14.63
C THR A 207 -2.61 8.33 -16.05
N GLY A 208 -3.33 9.18 -16.77
CA GLY A 208 -3.87 8.90 -18.10
C GLY A 208 -5.37 8.53 -18.12
N TYR A 209 -5.95 8.50 -19.32
CA TYR A 209 -7.39 8.28 -19.53
C TYR A 209 -7.88 6.92 -19.00
N ILE A 210 -7.10 5.85 -19.18
CA ILE A 210 -7.41 4.51 -18.65
C ILE A 210 -7.42 4.55 -17.12
N SER A 211 -6.39 5.14 -16.50
CA SER A 211 -6.31 5.31 -15.04
C SER A 211 -7.48 6.12 -14.49
N TRP A 212 -7.83 7.23 -15.14
CA TRP A 212 -8.95 8.07 -14.72
C TRP A 212 -10.28 7.32 -14.82
N ARG A 213 -10.50 6.58 -15.91
CA ARG A 213 -11.72 5.83 -16.12
C ARG A 213 -11.86 4.67 -15.13
N LEU A 214 -10.80 3.90 -14.88
CA LEU A 214 -10.78 2.87 -13.84
C LEU A 214 -11.14 3.46 -12.46
N LYS A 215 -10.52 4.58 -12.08
CA LYS A 215 -10.80 5.28 -10.80
C LYS A 215 -12.25 5.75 -10.71
N THR A 216 -12.85 6.21 -11.81
CA THR A 216 -14.25 6.71 -11.81
C THR A 216 -15.27 5.57 -11.80
N VAL A 217 -15.01 4.47 -12.52
CA VAL A 217 -15.86 3.27 -12.48
C VAL A 217 -15.84 2.65 -11.08
N GLN A 218 -14.66 2.48 -10.48
CA GLN A 218 -14.53 2.00 -9.10
C GLN A 218 -15.26 2.91 -8.09
N ARG A 219 -15.15 4.24 -8.24
CA ARG A 219 -15.91 5.18 -7.40
C ARG A 219 -17.43 5.04 -7.58
N LYS A 220 -17.90 4.79 -8.80
CA LYS A 220 -19.33 4.54 -9.06
C LYS A 220 -19.79 3.23 -8.44
N ILE A 221 -18.99 2.16 -8.51
CA ILE A 221 -19.30 0.87 -7.88
C ILE A 221 -19.37 1.03 -6.36
N ARG A 222 -18.40 1.70 -5.74
CA ARG A 222 -18.43 2.03 -4.29
C ARG A 222 -19.66 2.85 -3.90
N ARG A 223 -20.16 3.73 -4.79
CA ARG A 223 -21.41 4.48 -4.59
C ARG A 223 -22.66 3.63 -4.80
N GLY A 224 -22.63 2.68 -5.75
CA GLY A 224 -23.73 1.76 -6.06
C GLY A 224 -24.00 0.74 -4.96
N TYR A 225 -22.95 0.29 -4.26
CA TYR A 225 -23.10 -0.53 -3.05
C TYR A 225 -23.42 0.27 -1.78
N ALA A 226 -23.27 1.60 -1.81
CA ALA A 226 -23.43 2.45 -0.63
C ALA A 226 -24.73 3.25 -0.58
N MET A 227 -25.61 3.25 -1.60
CA MET A 227 -26.77 4.15 -1.59
C MET A 227 -28.05 3.52 -2.18
N SER A 228 -29.00 3.25 -1.27
CA SER A 228 -30.43 3.52 -1.50
C SER A 228 -30.60 4.98 -1.94
N PRO A 229 -31.49 5.30 -2.88
CA PRO A 229 -31.55 6.62 -3.49
C PRO A 229 -32.24 7.59 -2.52
N ASN A 230 -31.47 8.23 -1.63
CA ASN A 230 -31.80 9.50 -0.97
C ASN A 230 -30.67 9.95 -0.02
N THR A 231 -29.52 10.34 -0.56
CA THR A 231 -28.72 11.38 0.13
C THR A 231 -27.82 12.09 -0.87
N SER A 232 -28.06 13.39 -1.01
CA SER A 232 -27.20 14.35 -1.70
C SER A 232 -25.76 14.22 -1.22
N THR A 233 -24.81 14.10 -2.15
CA THR A 233 -23.39 14.29 -1.87
C THR A 233 -23.17 15.72 -1.37
N ASP A 234 -23.01 15.87 -0.07
CA ASP A 234 -22.25 16.97 0.47
C ASP A 234 -20.84 16.46 0.76
N ILE A 235 -19.83 17.15 0.23
CA ILE A 235 -18.42 16.96 0.63
C ILE A 235 -18.31 17.63 1.99
N SER A 236 -18.92 17.01 3.00
CA SER A 236 -18.86 17.54 4.36
C SER A 236 -17.52 17.13 4.99
N PRO A 237 -16.91 18.00 5.83
CA PRO A 237 -15.59 17.76 6.38
C PRO A 237 -15.62 16.50 7.26
N ARG A 238 -14.78 15.52 6.94
CA ARG A 238 -14.58 14.30 7.74
C ARG A 238 -13.75 14.64 8.99
N GLY A 239 -14.30 15.48 9.85
CA GLY A 239 -13.70 15.93 11.11
C GLY A 239 -13.95 14.95 12.26
N PRO A 240 -13.40 15.23 13.45
CA PRO A 240 -13.54 14.37 14.64
C PRO A 240 -15.00 14.16 15.08
N ASN A 241 -15.91 15.07 14.71
CA ASN A 241 -17.35 14.98 15.02
C ASN A 241 -18.17 14.29 13.92
N PHE A 242 -17.53 13.71 12.88
CA PHE A 242 -18.26 13.05 11.80
C PHE A 242 -18.84 11.71 12.29
N GLN A 243 -20.16 11.65 12.41
CA GLN A 243 -20.86 10.44 12.83
C GLN A 243 -20.95 9.46 11.66
N ARG A 244 -20.15 8.40 11.70
CA ARG A 244 -20.18 7.36 10.68
C ARG A 244 -21.39 6.46 10.88
N THR A 245 -22.24 6.39 9.87
CA THR A 245 -23.29 5.37 9.78
C THR A 245 -22.60 4.03 9.47
N VAL A 246 -22.51 3.17 10.48
CA VAL A 246 -22.04 1.79 10.32
C VAL A 246 -23.28 0.90 10.36
N ASN A 247 -23.41 -0.04 9.43
CA ASN A 247 -24.48 -1.04 9.48
C ASN A 247 -23.86 -2.37 9.90
N VAL A 248 -23.89 -2.65 11.21
CA VAL A 248 -23.44 -3.95 11.75
C VAL A 248 -24.67 -4.82 11.94
N GLU A 249 -24.65 -6.04 11.42
CA GLU A 249 -25.74 -6.99 11.60
C GLU A 249 -25.84 -7.48 13.06
N ARG A 250 -27.04 -7.92 13.47
CA ARG A 250 -27.32 -8.59 14.77
C ARG A 250 -27.00 -7.74 16.00
N GLN A 251 -27.32 -6.46 15.95
CA GLN A 251 -27.12 -5.54 17.07
C GLN A 251 -28.28 -5.67 18.06
N LEU A 252 -27.94 -5.78 19.35
CA LEU A 252 -28.93 -5.88 20.42
C LEU A 252 -29.39 -4.49 20.85
N ASP A 253 -30.65 -4.40 21.27
CA ASP A 253 -31.27 -3.18 21.79
C ASP A 253 -31.99 -3.45 23.13
N GLY A 254 -32.41 -2.36 23.79
CA GLY A 254 -33.22 -2.41 25.01
C GLY A 254 -32.67 -3.32 26.10
N SER A 255 -33.54 -4.23 26.58
CA SER A 255 -33.23 -5.17 27.65
C SER A 255 -32.20 -6.22 27.25
N ALA A 256 -32.20 -6.70 26.00
CA ALA A 256 -31.26 -7.70 25.51
C ALA A 256 -29.82 -7.15 25.48
N CYS A 257 -29.67 -5.87 25.14
CA CYS A 257 -28.38 -5.19 25.24
C CYS A 257 -27.90 -5.08 26.69
N GLN A 258 -28.80 -4.73 27.63
CA GLN A 258 -28.45 -4.62 29.05
C GLN A 258 -28.06 -5.97 29.66
N GLU A 259 -28.75 -7.04 29.28
CA GLU A 259 -28.43 -8.41 29.69
C GLU A 259 -27.05 -8.83 29.16
N ALA A 260 -26.75 -8.55 27.89
CA ALA A 260 -25.43 -8.82 27.31
C ALA A 260 -24.30 -8.07 28.02
N ILE A 261 -24.51 -6.80 28.41
CA ILE A 261 -23.55 -6.01 29.19
C ILE A 261 -23.37 -6.63 30.59
N SER A 262 -24.47 -7.02 31.26
CA SER A 262 -24.40 -7.68 32.57
C SER A 262 -23.65 -9.01 32.49
N LEU A 263 -23.85 -9.79 31.42
CA LEU A 263 -23.14 -11.03 31.18
C LEU A 263 -21.64 -10.80 30.98
N LEU A 264 -21.27 -9.75 30.24
CA LEU A 264 -19.88 -9.36 29.99
C LEU A 264 -19.09 -9.08 31.28
N ASN A 265 -19.73 -8.64 32.36
CA ASN A 265 -19.07 -8.40 33.64
C ASN A 265 -18.60 -9.69 34.34
N HIS A 266 -19.24 -10.83 34.07
CA HIS A 266 -18.99 -12.08 34.79
C HIS A 266 -18.41 -13.20 33.92
N THR A 267 -18.60 -13.15 32.61
CA THR A 267 -18.08 -14.18 31.70
C THR A 267 -16.55 -14.09 31.55
N THR A 268 -15.91 -15.25 31.45
CA THR A 268 -14.47 -15.42 31.15
C THR A 268 -14.24 -16.11 29.81
N ASP A 269 -15.31 -16.55 29.13
CA ASP A 269 -15.21 -17.20 27.82
C ASP A 269 -14.90 -16.16 26.73
N LYS A 270 -13.70 -16.25 26.16
CA LYS A 270 -13.21 -15.35 25.12
C LYS A 270 -14.15 -15.30 23.91
N SER A 271 -14.63 -16.45 23.41
CA SER A 271 -15.48 -16.47 22.22
C SER A 271 -16.80 -15.74 22.48
N LEU A 272 -17.39 -15.97 23.65
CA LEU A 272 -18.61 -15.29 24.08
C LEU A 272 -18.39 -13.79 24.32
N ILE A 273 -17.24 -13.40 24.88
CA ILE A 273 -16.86 -11.99 25.06
C ILE A 273 -16.81 -11.28 23.70
N PHE A 274 -16.09 -11.81 22.72
CA PHE A 274 -15.99 -11.21 21.39
C PHE A 274 -17.36 -11.10 20.72
N GLN A 275 -18.18 -12.15 20.80
CA GLN A 275 -19.54 -12.15 20.25
C GLN A 275 -20.41 -11.06 20.91
N LYS A 276 -20.46 -11.01 22.24
CA LYS A 276 -21.31 -10.04 22.96
C LYS A 276 -20.80 -8.61 22.81
N MET A 277 -19.48 -8.40 22.73
CA MET A 277 -18.89 -7.11 22.40
C MET A 277 -19.32 -6.66 21.00
N ARG A 278 -19.30 -7.57 20.01
CA ARG A 278 -19.78 -7.26 18.65
C ARG A 278 -21.27 -6.91 18.63
N GLU A 279 -22.12 -7.68 19.31
CA GLU A 279 -23.57 -7.49 19.39
C GLU A 279 -23.99 -6.17 20.09
N THR A 280 -23.11 -5.61 20.93
CA THR A 280 -23.34 -4.36 21.69
C THR A 280 -22.62 -3.13 21.09
N PHE A 281 -22.07 -3.26 19.89
CA PHE A 281 -21.26 -2.22 19.24
C PHE A 281 -22.00 -0.88 19.08
N HIS A 282 -23.26 -0.88 18.62
CA HIS A 282 -24.02 0.38 18.48
C HIS A 282 -24.30 1.07 19.81
N TYR A 283 -24.58 0.31 20.86
CA TYR A 283 -24.76 0.89 22.19
C TYR A 283 -23.47 1.58 22.65
N ARG A 284 -22.33 0.92 22.48
CA ARG A 284 -21.01 1.50 22.78
C ARG A 284 -20.70 2.73 21.94
N GLN A 285 -20.97 2.70 20.64
CA GLN A 285 -20.76 3.84 19.76
C GLN A 285 -21.59 5.05 20.21
N LYS A 286 -22.86 4.84 20.60
CA LYS A 286 -23.70 5.92 21.15
C LYS A 286 -23.14 6.46 22.46
N LEU A 287 -22.68 5.57 23.35
CA LEU A 287 -22.09 5.94 24.64
C LEU A 287 -20.79 6.75 24.49
N VAL A 288 -19.91 6.35 23.56
CA VAL A 288 -18.65 7.07 23.28
C VAL A 288 -18.90 8.47 22.70
N ASN A 289 -19.97 8.64 21.92
CA ASN A 289 -20.34 9.92 21.34
C ASN A 289 -21.22 10.78 22.26
N ASP A 290 -21.57 10.30 23.46
CA ASP A 290 -22.33 11.05 24.46
C ASP A 290 -21.36 11.80 25.40
N PRO A 291 -21.28 13.15 25.32
CA PRO A 291 -20.33 13.92 26.11
C PRO A 291 -20.53 13.77 27.63
N GLY A 292 -21.73 13.43 28.09
CA GLY A 292 -22.03 13.28 29.51
C GLY A 292 -21.86 11.86 30.06
N ARG A 293 -21.58 10.87 29.20
CA ARG A 293 -21.50 9.45 29.59
C ARG A 293 -20.27 8.71 29.06
N SER A 294 -19.51 9.34 28.18
CA SER A 294 -18.32 8.74 27.52
C SER A 294 -17.19 8.37 28.49
N ASP A 295 -17.09 9.06 29.63
CA ASP A 295 -16.19 8.76 30.73
C ASP A 295 -16.41 7.38 31.36
N ASN A 296 -17.63 6.85 31.27
CA ASN A 296 -18.04 5.58 31.87
C ASN A 296 -17.89 4.37 30.92
N ILE A 297 -17.23 4.53 29.77
CA ILE A 297 -17.14 3.44 28.79
C ILE A 297 -16.36 2.23 29.33
N LEU A 298 -15.23 2.46 30.00
CA LEU A 298 -14.38 1.38 30.53
C LEU A 298 -14.97 0.75 31.79
N SER A 299 -15.79 1.49 32.55
CA SER A 299 -16.53 0.92 33.69
C SER A 299 -17.73 0.08 33.22
N THR A 300 -18.38 0.48 32.12
CA THR A 300 -19.48 -0.28 31.51
C THR A 300 -18.98 -1.51 30.75
N PHE A 301 -17.80 -1.42 30.12
CA PHE A 301 -17.19 -2.50 29.33
C PHE A 301 -15.77 -2.80 29.81
N PRO A 302 -15.63 -3.42 31.01
CA PRO A 302 -14.33 -3.68 31.62
C PRO A 302 -13.48 -4.67 30.81
N ARG A 303 -14.10 -5.48 29.95
CA ARG A 303 -13.40 -6.47 29.11
C ARG A 303 -12.40 -5.85 28.14
N PHE A 304 -12.51 -4.56 27.82
CA PHE A 304 -11.47 -3.86 27.07
C PHE A 304 -10.10 -3.83 27.77
N LEU A 305 -10.08 -3.96 29.10
CA LEU A 305 -8.85 -3.88 29.90
C LEU A 305 -8.13 -5.24 30.00
N ASP A 306 -8.88 -6.35 29.97
CA ASP A 306 -8.36 -7.69 30.23
C ASP A 306 -8.34 -8.62 28.99
N THR A 307 -9.08 -8.26 27.93
CA THR A 307 -9.25 -9.11 26.74
C THR A 307 -8.64 -8.46 25.51
N LYS A 308 -7.50 -9.03 25.07
CA LYS A 308 -6.77 -8.58 23.87
C LYS A 308 -7.62 -8.73 22.61
N GLY A 309 -7.48 -7.78 21.68
CA GLY A 309 -8.12 -7.81 20.35
C GLY A 309 -9.50 -7.14 20.25
N LEU A 310 -10.12 -6.75 21.36
CA LEU A 310 -11.44 -6.10 21.33
C LEU A 310 -11.42 -4.69 20.74
N VAL A 311 -10.33 -3.95 20.92
CA VAL A 311 -10.14 -2.62 20.31
C VAL A 311 -10.04 -2.74 18.79
N ASP A 312 -9.28 -3.74 18.30
CA ASP A 312 -9.15 -4.01 16.87
C ASP A 312 -10.47 -4.49 16.25
N GLN A 313 -11.24 -5.33 16.97
CA GLN A 313 -12.58 -5.72 16.54
C GLN A 313 -13.47 -4.49 16.30
N ASP A 314 -13.52 -3.56 17.26
CA ASP A 314 -14.32 -2.34 17.14
C ASP A 314 -13.82 -1.40 16.04
N PHE A 315 -12.50 -1.29 15.91
CA PHE A 315 -11.90 -0.52 14.83
C PHE A 315 -12.27 -1.09 13.46
N THR A 316 -12.20 -2.41 13.30
CA THR A 316 -12.59 -3.13 12.08
C THR A 316 -14.08 -2.94 11.78
N LEU A 317 -14.96 -3.02 12.79
CA LEU A 317 -16.39 -2.74 12.62
C LEU A 317 -16.64 -1.30 12.16
N LEU A 318 -15.86 -0.35 12.65
CA LEU A 318 -16.01 1.07 12.33
C LEU A 318 -15.41 1.43 10.97
N PHE A 319 -14.27 0.85 10.59
CA PHE A 319 -13.44 1.30 9.47
C PHE A 319 -13.31 0.30 8.32
N ASP A 320 -13.83 -0.93 8.44
CA ASP A 320 -13.58 -2.09 7.58
C ASP A 320 -12.23 -2.80 7.79
N GLU A 321 -12.18 -4.06 7.35
CA GLU A 321 -11.02 -4.95 7.50
C GLU A 321 -9.81 -4.45 6.70
N GLU A 322 -10.03 -3.90 5.50
CA GLU A 322 -8.96 -3.36 4.66
C GLU A 322 -8.26 -2.18 5.35
N THR A 323 -9.05 -1.27 5.93
CA THR A 323 -8.54 -0.09 6.62
C THR A 323 -7.88 -0.46 7.95
N SER A 324 -8.45 -1.42 8.70
CA SER A 324 -7.82 -1.91 9.93
C SER A 324 -6.46 -2.55 9.64
N ALA A 325 -6.39 -3.46 8.67
CA ALA A 325 -5.14 -4.12 8.29
C ALA A 325 -4.04 -3.13 7.87
N ARG A 326 -4.41 -2.08 7.11
CA ARG A 326 -3.47 -1.01 6.72
C ARG A 326 -2.97 -0.19 7.90
N LEU A 327 -3.80 0.04 8.92
CA LEU A 327 -3.37 0.72 10.15
C LEU A 327 -2.36 -0.16 10.90
N LEU A 328 -2.70 -1.43 11.13
CA LEU A 328 -1.84 -2.37 11.85
C LEU A 328 -0.49 -2.58 11.15
N GLN A 329 -0.47 -2.73 9.82
CA GLN A 329 0.78 -2.81 9.04
C GLN A 329 1.71 -1.62 9.26
N LYS A 330 1.15 -0.43 9.52
CA LYS A 330 1.91 0.80 9.73
C LYS A 330 2.08 1.14 11.20
N TRP A 331 1.44 0.42 12.11
CA TRP A 331 1.36 0.77 13.53
C TRP A 331 2.75 0.71 14.15
N ASP A 332 3.40 -0.45 14.13
CA ASP A 332 4.72 -0.62 14.76
C ASP A 332 5.84 0.14 14.06
N VAL A 333 5.78 0.26 12.73
CA VAL A 333 6.86 0.87 11.93
C VAL A 333 6.78 2.40 11.94
N PHE A 334 5.57 2.96 11.91
CA PHE A 334 5.39 4.40 11.68
C PHE A 334 4.62 5.10 12.79
N PHE A 335 3.46 4.59 13.20
CA PHE A 335 2.60 5.34 14.11
C PHE A 335 3.07 5.27 15.56
N LYS A 336 3.29 4.07 16.11
CA LYS A 336 3.70 3.84 17.50
C LYS A 336 5.00 4.57 17.88
N PRO A 337 6.09 4.53 17.09
CA PRO A 337 7.30 5.30 17.40
C PRO A 337 7.07 6.81 17.43
N ASN A 338 6.24 7.31 16.50
CA ASN A 338 5.91 8.73 16.43
C ASN A 338 5.01 9.15 17.61
N VAL A 339 4.02 8.35 17.99
CA VAL A 339 3.17 8.60 19.16
C VAL A 339 4.00 8.69 20.44
N ILE A 340 4.91 7.74 20.65
CA ILE A 340 5.81 7.74 21.81
C ILE A 340 6.71 8.98 21.80
N LYS A 341 7.28 9.32 20.64
CA LYS A 341 8.12 10.51 20.47
C LYS A 341 7.38 11.80 20.79
N GLU A 342 6.15 11.96 20.32
CA GLU A 342 5.32 13.14 20.62
C GLU A 342 4.89 13.16 22.09
N ALA A 343 4.50 12.02 22.67
CA ALA A 343 4.12 11.94 24.08
C ALA A 343 5.26 12.34 25.02
N LYS A 344 6.52 12.03 24.67
CA LYS A 344 7.72 12.45 25.42
C LYS A 344 7.92 13.97 25.47
N GLN A 345 7.32 14.72 24.56
CA GLN A 345 7.42 16.19 24.52
C GLN A 345 6.37 16.86 25.44
N LEU A 346 5.39 16.11 25.94
CA LEU A 346 4.38 16.62 26.86
C LEU A 346 4.94 16.82 28.28
N THR A 347 4.24 17.62 29.09
CA THR A 347 4.55 17.77 30.51
C THR A 347 4.49 16.42 31.22
N SER A 348 5.61 16.02 31.81
CA SER A 348 5.79 14.70 32.41
C SER A 348 4.98 14.52 33.70
N THR A 349 3.93 13.69 33.65
CA THR A 349 3.20 13.21 34.85
C THR A 349 3.64 11.78 35.20
N PRO A 350 3.43 11.31 36.44
CA PRO A 350 3.72 9.91 36.81
C PRO A 350 2.99 8.89 35.92
N GLU A 351 1.74 9.17 35.55
CA GLU A 351 0.90 8.31 34.72
C GLU A 351 1.44 8.24 33.30
N LEU A 352 1.77 9.40 32.72
CA LEU A 352 2.35 9.49 31.38
C LEU A 352 3.70 8.77 31.31
N ARG A 353 4.54 8.91 32.34
CA ARG A 353 5.83 8.18 32.41
C ARG A 353 5.63 6.67 32.42
N ARG A 354 4.65 6.15 33.17
CA ARG A 354 4.34 4.71 33.17
C ARG A 354 3.87 4.23 31.80
N LEU A 355 2.99 5.00 31.13
CA LEU A 355 2.50 4.64 29.80
C LEU A 355 3.63 4.64 28.76
N VAL A 356 4.51 5.64 28.75
CA VAL A 356 5.67 5.69 27.87
C VAL A 356 6.61 4.50 28.13
N GLN A 357 6.90 4.19 29.39
CA GLN A 357 7.75 3.03 29.74
C GLN A 357 7.14 1.70 29.31
N SER A 358 5.83 1.52 29.49
CA SER A 358 5.13 0.32 29.03
C SER A 358 5.13 0.21 27.50
N ALA A 359 4.91 1.33 26.79
CA ALA A 359 4.93 1.39 25.33
C ALA A 359 6.33 1.14 24.72
N GLU A 360 7.41 1.40 25.45
CA GLU A 360 8.80 1.18 25.00
C GLU A 360 9.40 -0.14 25.48
N SER A 361 8.66 -0.95 26.24
CA SER A 361 9.19 -2.19 26.78
C SER A 361 9.50 -3.20 25.66
N PRO A 362 10.70 -3.83 25.67
CA PRO A 362 11.09 -4.77 24.63
C PRO A 362 10.24 -6.04 24.67
N ILE A 363 9.94 -6.58 23.49
CA ILE A 363 9.17 -7.81 23.28
C ILE A 363 9.82 -8.95 24.07
N GLY A 364 9.09 -9.54 25.01
CA GLY A 364 9.50 -10.79 25.70
C GLY A 364 10.15 -10.66 27.06
N ARG A 365 10.04 -9.53 27.78
CA ARG A 365 10.20 -9.58 29.25
C ARG A 365 8.92 -10.17 29.83
N ASP A 366 9.06 -11.20 30.68
CA ASP A 366 7.96 -11.73 31.47
C ASP A 366 7.20 -10.56 32.08
N PHE A 367 5.89 -10.54 31.82
CA PHE A 367 4.99 -9.57 32.42
C PHE A 367 5.12 -9.73 33.94
N ASP A 368 5.70 -8.74 34.62
CA ASP A 368 5.33 -8.53 36.01
C ASP A 368 3.82 -8.34 35.99
N GLU A 369 3.13 -9.20 36.73
CA GLU A 369 1.67 -9.29 36.94
C GLU A 369 1.05 -7.95 37.44
N ALA A 370 1.88 -6.92 37.63
CA ALA A 370 1.55 -5.59 38.14
C ALA A 370 1.20 -4.55 37.05
N THR A 371 1.50 -4.79 35.77
CA THR A 371 1.14 -3.83 34.69
C THR A 371 -0.17 -4.20 34.01
N THR A 372 -1.21 -3.38 34.21
CA THR A 372 -2.59 -3.61 33.74
C THR A 372 -2.75 -3.57 32.20
N TYR A 373 -1.74 -3.14 31.44
CA TYR A 373 -1.83 -2.90 30.00
C TYR A 373 -0.59 -3.41 29.27
N ASP A 374 -0.76 -3.96 28.06
CA ASP A 374 0.36 -4.32 27.19
C ASP A 374 0.90 -3.12 26.38
N GLN A 375 1.99 -3.36 25.64
CA GLN A 375 2.72 -2.32 24.91
C GLN A 375 1.84 -1.57 23.91
N ASP A 376 0.94 -2.27 23.22
CA ASP A 376 0.08 -1.69 22.19
C ASP A 376 -1.05 -0.88 22.81
N MET A 377 -1.67 -1.40 23.86
CA MET A 377 -2.67 -0.66 24.63
C MET A 377 -2.06 0.58 25.27
N ALA A 378 -0.85 0.49 25.84
CA ALA A 378 -0.14 1.65 26.37
C ALA A 378 0.11 2.71 25.28
N SER A 379 0.55 2.28 24.09
CA SER A 379 0.78 3.16 22.94
C SER A 379 -0.50 3.85 22.45
N LEU A 380 -1.63 3.13 22.45
CA LEU A 380 -2.94 3.70 22.11
C LEU A 380 -3.41 4.71 23.16
N LEU A 381 -3.21 4.42 24.45
CA LEU A 381 -3.58 5.32 25.54
C LEU A 381 -2.77 6.64 25.51
N LEU A 382 -1.53 6.62 25.00
CA LEU A 382 -0.76 7.85 24.78
C LEU A 382 -1.45 8.82 23.81
N LEU A 383 -2.23 8.34 22.84
CA LEU A 383 -2.98 9.20 21.93
C LEU A 383 -3.98 10.09 22.69
N LEU A 384 -4.57 9.60 23.79
CA LEU A 384 -5.51 10.39 24.60
C LEU A 384 -4.85 11.65 25.19
N HIS A 385 -3.54 11.62 25.41
CA HIS A 385 -2.78 12.78 25.89
C HIS A 385 -2.36 13.75 24.79
N LEU A 386 -2.34 13.29 23.53
CA LEU A 386 -1.94 14.08 22.35
C LEU A 386 -3.12 14.76 21.65
N LEU A 387 -4.33 14.21 21.82
CA LEU A 387 -5.54 14.79 21.24
C LEU A 387 -5.92 16.09 21.99
N PRO A 388 -6.35 17.14 21.27
CA PRO A 388 -6.86 18.34 21.92
C PRO A 388 -8.09 17.99 22.76
N PRO A 389 -8.29 18.63 23.93
CA PRO A 389 -9.48 18.39 24.74
C PRO A 389 -10.74 18.68 23.92
N SER A 390 -11.73 17.79 23.99
CA SER A 390 -12.98 17.95 23.24
C SER A 390 -13.67 19.26 23.62
N PRO A 391 -14.23 20.02 22.65
CA PRO A 391 -14.97 21.24 22.93
C PRO A 391 -16.25 20.88 23.70
N GLY A 392 -16.20 21.06 25.02
CA GLY A 392 -17.29 20.72 25.94
C GLY A 392 -16.79 20.31 27.32
N THR A 393 -15.57 19.78 27.41
CA THR A 393 -14.96 19.43 28.69
C THR A 393 -14.03 20.56 29.09
N GLN A 394 -14.56 21.58 29.79
CA GLN A 394 -13.70 22.40 30.65
C GLN A 394 -13.26 21.53 31.83
N VAL A 395 -12.31 20.63 31.58
CA VAL A 395 -11.44 20.13 32.64
C VAL A 395 -10.24 21.03 32.61
N SER A 396 -10.25 21.96 33.55
CA SER A 396 -9.06 22.58 34.10
C SER A 396 -7.93 21.56 34.05
N LYS A 397 -6.88 21.83 33.28
CA LYS A 397 -5.58 21.18 33.50
C LYS A 397 -5.15 21.58 34.90
N ASN A 398 -5.61 20.83 35.91
CA ASN A 398 -5.21 20.76 37.32
C ASN A 398 -6.39 20.14 38.11
N GLN A 399 -6.11 19.05 38.84
CA GLN A 399 -6.97 18.24 39.74
C GLN A 399 -7.63 17.00 39.08
N CYS A 400 -7.01 15.81 39.24
CA CYS A 400 -7.32 14.74 40.23
C CYS A 400 -8.49 13.84 39.77
N VAL A 401 -8.42 12.51 39.80
CA VAL A 401 -7.91 11.59 40.85
C VAL A 401 -7.20 10.38 40.24
#